data_AF-A0A923WLZ3-F1
#
_entry.id   AF-A0A923WLZ3-F1
#
_cell.length_a   1.000
_cell.length_b   1.000
_cell.length_c   1.000
_cell.angle_alpha   90.00
_cell.angle_beta   90.00
_cell.angle_gamma   90.00
#
_symmetry.space_group_name_H-M   'P 1'
#
loop_
_entity.id
_entity.type
_entity.pdbx_description
1 polymer ?
#
loop_
_entity_poly.entity_id
_entity_poly.type
_entity_poly.pdbx_seq_one_letter_code
_entity_poly.pdbx_strand_id
1 'polypeptide(L)'
;MHLACVCPAAAAAADNTLRVGSKRFTESYILGELLTQTASAHGKAEHRQGLGNTAIVLAALQAGSIDVYPEYLGTIDLEILKNPKPTTLAQMRDALAPMGLGVGVPLGFNNTYALAVRADSELKNFSELARQPQLRFGL
;
A
#
# COMPACT_ATOMS: atom_id res chain seq x y z
N MET A 1 4.26 -0.24 9.56
CA MET A 1 3.19 -0.62 8.61
C MET A 1 3.83 -0.74 7.24
N HIS A 2 4.10 -1.96 6.78
CA HIS A 2 4.73 -2.17 5.46
C HIS A 2 3.68 -2.05 4.35
N LEU A 3 4.10 -1.75 3.11
CA LEU A 3 3.24 -1.62 1.94
C LEU A 3 3.40 -2.84 1.03
N ALA A 4 2.31 -3.43 0.53
CA ALA A 4 2.36 -4.61 -0.35
C ALA A 4 1.41 -4.50 -1.56
N CYS A 5 1.59 -5.40 -2.54
CA CYS A 5 0.92 -5.42 -3.84
C CYS A 5 -0.14 -6.54 -3.90
N VAL A 6 -1.41 -6.29 -4.25
CA VAL A 6 -2.51 -7.29 -4.15
C VAL A 6 -3.04 -7.70 -5.54
N CYS A 7 -3.16 -9.01 -5.86
CA CYS A 7 -3.67 -9.51 -7.17
C CYS A 7 -4.74 -10.61 -7.04
N PRO A 8 -5.71 -10.73 -7.97
CA PRO A 8 -6.69 -11.82 -8.03
C PRO A 8 -6.18 -13.07 -8.78
N ALA A 9 -6.77 -14.23 -8.48
CA ALA A 9 -6.48 -15.51 -9.14
C ALA A 9 -7.36 -15.72 -10.38
N ALA A 10 -6.74 -15.55 -11.55
CA ALA A 10 -7.11 -15.93 -12.92
C ALA A 10 -8.60 -16.15 -13.31
N ALA A 11 -9.11 -15.24 -14.16
CA ALA A 11 -10.14 -15.52 -15.17
C ALA A 11 -9.80 -14.78 -16.49
N ALA A 12 -9.71 -15.51 -17.61
CA ALA A 12 -9.57 -14.98 -18.97
C ALA A 12 -10.95 -14.56 -19.52
N ALA A 13 -11.17 -13.54 -20.36
CA ALA A 13 -10.33 -12.66 -21.17
C ALA A 13 -11.08 -11.34 -21.48
N ALA A 14 -10.39 -10.19 -21.55
CA ALA A 14 -10.75 -8.99 -22.33
C ALA A 14 -9.63 -7.93 -22.23
N ASP A 15 -8.85 -7.78 -23.31
CA ASP A 15 -7.59 -7.00 -23.44
C ASP A 15 -6.52 -7.39 -22.40
N ASN A 16 -5.34 -7.82 -22.86
CA ASN A 16 -4.27 -8.34 -22.02
C ASN A 16 -3.50 -7.23 -21.28
N THR A 17 -4.24 -6.19 -20.87
CA THR A 17 -3.74 -4.97 -20.24
C THR A 17 -3.91 -5.09 -18.73
N LEU A 18 -2.79 -5.05 -17.99
CA LEU A 18 -2.81 -5.01 -16.53
C LEU A 18 -3.32 -3.64 -16.05
N ARG A 19 -4.40 -3.63 -15.29
CA ARG A 19 -5.03 -2.40 -14.79
C ARG A 19 -4.58 -2.14 -13.36
N VAL A 20 -3.67 -1.20 -13.19
CA VAL A 20 -3.13 -0.80 -11.90
C VAL A 20 -4.00 0.30 -11.32
N GLY A 21 -4.57 0.11 -10.13
CA GLY A 21 -5.34 1.12 -9.41
C GLY A 21 -4.49 1.96 -8.45
N SER A 22 -4.99 3.12 -8.07
CA SER A 22 -4.47 3.88 -6.91
C SER A 22 -5.56 4.61 -6.14
N LYS A 23 -5.27 4.84 -4.85
CA LYS A 23 -6.07 5.68 -3.97
C LYS A 23 -5.90 7.16 -4.32
N ARG A 24 -6.82 8.00 -3.83
CA ARG A 24 -6.83 9.45 -4.09
C ARG A 24 -5.88 10.23 -3.17
N PHE A 25 -4.59 9.88 -3.14
CA PHE A 25 -3.55 10.66 -2.46
C PHE A 25 -2.17 10.50 -3.13
N THR A 26 -1.30 11.48 -2.92
CA THR A 26 -0.02 11.68 -3.63
C THR A 26 0.84 10.42 -3.75
N GLU A 27 1.15 9.77 -2.63
CA GLU A 27 2.01 8.58 -2.65
C GLU A 27 1.35 7.41 -3.41
N SER A 28 0.03 7.20 -3.27
CA SER A 28 -0.64 6.12 -4.02
C SER A 28 -0.60 6.35 -5.53
N TYR A 29 -0.68 7.60 -5.99
CA TYR A 29 -0.48 7.93 -7.41
C TYR A 29 0.92 7.55 -7.88
N ILE A 30 1.95 7.96 -7.13
CA ILE A 30 3.36 7.69 -7.49
C ILE A 30 3.61 6.18 -7.54
N LEU A 31 3.13 5.45 -6.55
CA LEU A 31 3.32 4.00 -6.46
C LEU A 31 2.54 3.23 -7.53
N GLY A 32 1.30 3.64 -7.81
CA GLY A 32 0.51 3.08 -8.90
C GLY A 32 1.23 3.25 -10.23
N GLU A 33 1.77 4.45 -10.49
CA GLU A 33 2.53 4.73 -11.70
C GLU A 33 3.83 3.91 -11.79
N LEU A 34 4.56 3.80 -10.68
CA LEU A 34 5.77 2.97 -10.62
C LEU A 34 5.46 1.50 -10.94
N LEU A 35 4.37 0.96 -10.40
CA LEU A 35 3.91 -0.39 -10.71
C LEU A 35 3.52 -0.53 -12.19
N THR A 36 2.81 0.45 -12.75
CA THR A 36 2.43 0.46 -14.17
C THR A 36 3.66 0.46 -15.08
N GLN A 37 4.65 1.32 -14.82
CA GLN A 37 5.89 1.37 -15.60
C GLN A 37 6.70 0.06 -15.47
N THR A 38 6.76 -0.51 -14.28
CA THR A 38 7.43 -1.80 -14.03
C THR A 38 6.75 -2.92 -14.82
N ALA A 39 5.41 -2.99 -14.80
CA ALA A 39 4.66 -3.99 -15.55
C ALA A 39 4.71 -3.76 -17.07
N SER A 40 4.81 -2.51 -17.51
CA SER A 40 4.89 -2.13 -18.93
C SER A 40 6.12 -2.72 -19.65
N ALA A 41 7.18 -3.04 -18.90
CA ALA A 41 8.34 -3.76 -19.44
C ALA A 41 8.04 -5.22 -19.84
N HIS A 42 6.91 -5.77 -19.38
CA HIS A 42 6.53 -7.18 -19.55
C HIS A 42 5.20 -7.38 -20.27
N GLY A 43 4.44 -6.32 -20.55
CA GLY A 43 3.14 -6.38 -21.20
C GLY A 43 2.44 -5.03 -21.23
N LYS A 44 1.19 -4.99 -21.72
CA LYS A 44 0.39 -3.76 -21.63
C LYS A 44 -0.01 -3.52 -20.17
N ALA A 45 0.11 -2.28 -19.71
CA ALA A 45 -0.40 -1.87 -18.41
C ALA A 45 -1.03 -0.47 -18.51
N GLU A 46 -2.09 -0.24 -17.75
CA GLU A 46 -2.73 1.07 -17.61
C GLU A 46 -2.87 1.45 -16.13
N HIS A 47 -2.71 2.73 -15.82
CA HIS A 47 -2.89 3.26 -14.47
C HIS A 47 -4.28 3.91 -14.34
N ARG A 48 -5.17 3.27 -13.59
CA ARG A 48 -6.48 3.78 -13.16
C ARG A 48 -6.34 4.54 -11.85
N GLN A 49 -5.94 5.80 -11.98
CA GLN A 49 -5.61 6.62 -10.83
C GLN A 49 -6.82 7.18 -10.07
N GLY A 50 -6.66 7.38 -8.75
CA GLY A 50 -7.52 8.28 -7.98
C GLY A 50 -8.94 7.79 -7.74
N LEU A 51 -9.12 6.47 -7.67
CA LEU A 51 -10.44 5.83 -7.58
C LEU A 51 -11.18 6.19 -6.28
N GLY A 52 -10.46 6.52 -5.21
CA GLY A 52 -11.03 6.92 -3.93
C GLY A 52 -10.19 6.43 -2.75
N ASN A 53 -10.86 6.14 -1.63
CA ASN A 53 -10.23 5.56 -0.45
C ASN A 53 -10.28 4.02 -0.51
N THR A 54 -9.71 3.35 0.49
CA THR A 54 -9.56 1.88 0.54
C THR A 54 -10.82 1.11 0.18
N ALA A 55 -12.00 1.46 0.71
CA ALA A 55 -13.24 0.76 0.37
C ALA A 55 -13.61 0.81 -1.12
N ILE A 56 -13.39 1.94 -1.79
CA ILE A 56 -13.69 2.11 -3.22
C ILE A 56 -12.68 1.35 -4.08
N VAL A 57 -11.39 1.42 -3.73
CA VAL A 57 -10.34 0.68 -4.45
C VAL A 57 -10.51 -0.83 -4.27
N LEU A 58 -10.85 -1.29 -3.06
CA LEU A 58 -11.15 -2.69 -2.78
C LEU A 58 -12.36 -3.18 -3.59
N ALA A 59 -13.45 -2.40 -3.64
CA ALA A 59 -14.61 -2.75 -4.45
C ALA A 59 -14.26 -2.82 -5.94
N ALA A 60 -13.43 -1.90 -6.45
CA ALA A 60 -12.95 -1.94 -7.82
C ALA A 60 -12.09 -3.18 -8.11
N LEU A 61 -11.25 -3.60 -7.15
CA LEU A 61 -10.45 -4.83 -7.25
C LEU A 61 -11.36 -6.08 -7.26
N GLN A 62 -12.32 -6.16 -6.33
CA GLN A 62 -13.27 -7.29 -6.25
C GLN A 62 -14.18 -7.37 -7.47
N ALA A 63 -14.57 -6.23 -8.04
CA ALA A 63 -15.34 -6.16 -9.27
C ALA A 63 -14.50 -6.41 -10.54
N GLY A 64 -13.19 -6.63 -10.41
CA GLY A 64 -12.29 -6.80 -11.56
C GLY A 64 -12.21 -5.56 -12.46
N SER A 65 -12.42 -4.36 -11.91
CA SER A 65 -12.19 -3.07 -12.61
C SER A 65 -10.74 -2.61 -12.54
N ILE A 66 -9.97 -3.15 -11.58
CA ILE A 66 -8.51 -3.10 -11.51
C ILE A 66 -8.01 -4.50 -11.16
N ASP A 67 -6.75 -4.79 -11.47
CA ASP A 67 -6.11 -6.07 -11.21
C ASP A 67 -5.16 -5.99 -10.02
N VAL A 68 -4.60 -4.82 -9.74
CA VAL A 68 -3.60 -4.63 -8.69
C VAL A 68 -3.57 -3.21 -8.19
N TYR A 69 -3.27 -3.00 -6.91
CA TYR A 69 -2.98 -1.68 -6.36
C TYR A 69 -2.05 -1.77 -5.13
N PRO A 70 -1.33 -0.69 -4.79
CA PRO A 70 -0.55 -0.63 -3.55
C PRO A 70 -1.47 -0.40 -2.33
N GLU A 71 -1.40 -1.29 -1.34
CA GLU A 71 -2.07 -1.12 -0.04
C GLU A 71 -1.15 -1.38 1.15
N TYR A 72 -1.38 -0.65 2.24
CA TYR A 72 -0.65 -0.80 3.49
C TYR A 72 -1.14 -2.03 4.24
N LEU A 73 -0.20 -2.86 4.72
CA LEU A 73 -0.51 -4.07 5.49
C LEU A 73 -1.41 -3.79 6.70
N GLY A 74 -1.19 -2.69 7.43
CA GLY A 74 -2.05 -2.37 8.57
C GLY A 74 -3.44 -1.89 8.17
N THR A 75 -3.60 -1.28 6.99
CA THR A 75 -4.92 -0.99 6.41
C THR A 75 -5.62 -2.29 6.00
N ILE A 76 -4.89 -3.27 5.43
CA ILE A 76 -5.44 -4.60 5.14
C ILE A 76 -5.93 -5.26 6.44
N ASP A 77 -5.11 -5.29 7.49
CA ASP A 77 -5.51 -5.87 8.77
C ASP A 77 -6.75 -5.17 9.34
N LEU A 78 -6.70 -3.84 9.50
CA LEU A 78 -7.73 -3.11 10.24
C LEU A 78 -9.02 -2.91 9.43
N GLU A 79 -8.90 -2.46 8.19
CA GLU A 79 -10.06 -2.03 7.40
C GLU A 79 -10.65 -3.17 6.58
N ILE A 80 -9.83 -4.08 6.06
CA ILE A 80 -10.27 -5.16 5.16
C ILE A 80 -10.59 -6.42 5.97
N LEU A 81 -9.62 -6.93 6.73
CA LEU A 81 -9.73 -8.19 7.47
C LEU A 81 -10.37 -8.03 8.86
N LYS A 82 -10.52 -6.79 9.35
CA LYS A 82 -11.08 -6.45 10.68
C LYS A 82 -10.29 -7.06 11.84
N ASN A 83 -8.99 -7.26 11.65
CA ASN A 83 -8.08 -7.70 12.69
C ASN A 83 -7.74 -6.53 13.64
N PRO A 84 -7.89 -6.70 14.96
CA PRO A 84 -7.58 -5.65 15.93
C PRO A 84 -6.07 -5.48 16.18
N LYS A 85 -5.25 -6.41 15.68
CA LYS A 85 -3.79 -6.42 15.82
C LYS A 85 -3.14 -6.78 14.48
N PRO A 86 -1.92 -6.28 14.20
CA PRO A 86 -1.19 -6.65 13.00
C PRO A 86 -0.98 -8.17 12.91
N THR A 87 -1.17 -8.72 11.72
CA THR A 87 -0.88 -10.13 11.42
C THR A 87 0.42 -10.27 10.63
N THR A 88 0.95 -11.49 10.59
CA THR A 88 2.06 -11.81 9.70
C THR A 88 1.60 -11.81 8.24
N LEU A 89 2.52 -11.58 7.31
CA LEU A 89 2.21 -11.62 5.88
C LEU A 89 1.66 -12.98 5.43
N ALA A 90 2.06 -14.08 6.07
CA ALA A 90 1.52 -15.41 5.80
C ALA A 90 0.04 -15.51 6.23
N GLN A 91 -0.28 -15.14 7.47
CA GLN A 91 -1.65 -15.11 7.97
C GLN A 91 -2.56 -14.20 7.13
N MET A 92 -2.03 -13.06 6.68
CA MET A 92 -2.77 -12.14 5.82
C MET A 92 -3.08 -12.75 4.45
N ARG A 93 -2.14 -13.50 3.86
CA ARG A 93 -2.40 -14.24 2.60
C ARG A 93 -3.50 -15.28 2.78
N ASP A 94 -3.42 -16.06 3.87
CA ASP A 94 -4.41 -17.09 4.17
C ASP A 94 -5.81 -16.49 4.38
N ALA A 95 -5.89 -15.32 5.03
CA ALA A 95 -7.15 -14.62 5.28
C ALA A 95 -7.74 -13.95 4.02
N LEU A 96 -6.90 -13.49 3.08
CA LEU A 96 -7.34 -12.88 1.83
C LEU A 96 -7.73 -13.91 0.76
N ALA A 97 -7.16 -15.11 0.79
CA ALA A 97 -7.39 -16.14 -0.23
C ALA A 97 -8.88 -16.52 -0.40
N PRO A 98 -9.70 -16.69 0.65
CA PRO A 98 -11.14 -16.93 0.51
C PRO A 98 -11.91 -15.79 -0.17
N MET A 99 -11.35 -14.58 -0.19
CA MET A 99 -11.92 -13.42 -0.89
C MET A 99 -11.48 -13.36 -2.37
N GLY A 100 -10.67 -14.32 -2.83
CA GLY A 100 -10.07 -14.30 -4.16
C GLY A 100 -8.95 -13.26 -4.31
N LEU A 101 -8.41 -12.76 -3.19
CA LEU A 101 -7.38 -11.72 -3.15
C LEU A 101 -6.06 -12.32 -2.66
N GLY A 102 -4.94 -11.86 -3.21
CA GLY A 102 -3.60 -12.20 -2.71
C GLY A 102 -2.85 -10.95 -2.28
N VAL A 103 -1.86 -11.07 -1.39
CA VAL A 103 -0.95 -9.96 -1.01
C VAL A 103 0.51 -10.35 -1.24
N GLY A 104 1.23 -9.44 -1.88
CA GLY A 104 2.54 -9.65 -2.50
C GLY A 104 3.70 -9.03 -1.73
N VAL A 105 4.67 -8.50 -2.47
CA VAL A 105 6.00 -8.11 -1.97
C VAL A 105 5.94 -6.78 -1.22
N PRO A 106 6.56 -6.67 -0.03
CA PRO A 106 6.73 -5.41 0.66
C PRO A 106 7.59 -4.42 -0.14
N LEU A 107 7.19 -3.15 -0.30
CA LEU A 107 7.97 -2.15 -1.05
C LEU A 107 9.17 -1.56 -0.29
N GLY A 108 9.47 -2.08 0.91
CA GLY A 108 10.69 -1.73 1.64
C GLY A 108 10.65 -0.43 2.45
N PHE A 109 9.50 0.22 2.58
CA PHE A 109 9.32 1.40 3.43
C PHE A 109 8.13 1.30 4.39
N ASN A 110 8.10 2.21 5.36
CA ASN A 110 7.07 2.30 6.39
C ASN A 110 6.48 3.71 6.42
N ASN A 111 5.25 3.86 5.97
CA ASN A 111 4.51 5.11 6.04
C ASN A 111 3.60 5.10 7.28
N THR A 112 4.15 5.52 8.41
CA THR A 112 3.44 5.63 9.70
C THR A 112 3.72 6.99 10.31
N TYR A 113 2.92 7.39 11.30
CA TYR A 113 3.20 8.61 12.06
C TYR A 113 4.61 8.58 12.66
N ALA A 114 5.30 9.70 12.47
CA ALA A 114 6.65 9.94 12.97
C ALA A 114 6.80 11.41 13.32
N LEU A 115 7.86 11.74 14.04
CA LEU A 115 8.31 13.11 14.24
C LEU A 115 9.47 13.39 13.30
N ALA A 116 9.40 14.50 12.57
CA ALA A 116 10.50 14.97 11.74
C ALA A 116 11.31 16.02 12.51
N VAL A 117 12.64 15.98 12.36
CA VAL A 117 13.58 17.00 12.85
C VAL A 117 14.25 17.67 11.66
N ARG A 118 14.87 18.83 11.87
CA ARG A 118 15.68 19.47 10.82
C ARG A 118 16.85 18.59 10.42
N ALA A 119 17.29 18.72 9.17
CA ALA A 119 18.34 17.89 8.59
C ALA A 119 19.73 18.06 9.24
N ASP A 120 19.96 19.16 9.96
CA ASP A 120 21.19 19.43 10.72
C ASP A 120 21.21 18.76 12.12
N SER A 121 20.16 18.02 12.47
CA SER A 121 20.06 17.27 13.72
C SER A 121 20.69 15.88 13.58
N GLU A 122 21.52 15.50 14.56
CA GLU A 122 22.11 14.15 14.65
C GLU A 122 21.13 13.08 15.17
N LEU A 123 19.92 13.46 15.59
CA LEU A 123 18.91 12.55 16.13
C LEU A 123 18.32 11.61 15.07
N LYS A 124 18.26 10.32 15.39
CA LYS A 124 17.81 9.26 14.47
C LYS A 124 16.57 8.51 14.95
N ASN A 125 16.24 8.59 16.24
CA ASN A 125 15.13 7.83 16.82
C ASN A 125 14.51 8.53 18.04
N PHE A 126 13.36 8.00 18.49
CA PHE A 126 12.63 8.53 19.64
C PHE A 126 13.40 8.45 20.96
N SER A 127 14.24 7.43 21.16
CA SER A 127 15.03 7.28 22.39
C SER A 127 16.07 8.39 22.53
N GLU A 128 16.67 8.81 21.41
CA GLU A 128 17.57 9.96 21.38
C GLU A 128 16.81 11.28 21.56
N LEU A 129 15.66 11.44 20.88
CA LEU A 129 14.82 12.63 21.04
C LEU A 129 14.37 12.83 22.49
N ALA A 130 13.97 11.75 23.19
CA ALA A 130 13.53 11.80 24.59
C ALA A 130 14.62 12.32 25.55
N ARG A 131 15.91 12.23 25.16
CA ARG A 131 17.04 12.73 25.95
C ARG A 131 17.37 14.20 25.69
N GLN A 132 16.60 14.88 24.82
CA GLN A 132 16.82 16.27 24.45
C GLN A 132 15.69 17.17 24.99
N PRO A 133 15.60 17.39 26.32
CA PRO A 133 14.50 18.14 26.93
C PRO A 133 14.48 19.62 26.54
N GLN A 134 15.54 20.14 25.92
CA GLN A 134 15.65 21.50 25.41
C GLN A 134 14.97 21.71 24.05
N LEU A 135 14.70 20.62 23.30
CA LEU A 135 13.99 20.75 22.03
C LEU A 135 12.54 21.17 22.24
N ARG A 136 12.02 21.94 21.28
CA ARG A 136 10.66 22.47 21.27
C ARG A 136 10.04 22.13 19.92
N PHE A 137 8.73 21.91 19.90
CA PHE A 137 8.00 21.75 18.65
C PHE A 137 8.12 23.03 17.82
N GLY A 138 8.44 22.89 16.54
CA GLY A 138 8.37 24.00 15.59
C GLY A 138 6.91 24.34 15.30
N LEU A 139 6.61 25.63 15.19
CA LEU A 139 5.35 26.14 14.64
C LEU A 139 5.53 26.44 13.16
#